data_AF-A0A6S7J833-F1
#
_entry.id   AF-A0A6S7J833-F1
#
_cell.length_a   1.000
_cell.length_b   1.000
_cell.length_c   1.000
_cell.angle_alpha   90.00
_cell.angle_beta   90.00
_cell.angle_gamma   90.00
#
_symmetry.space_group_name_H-M   'P 1'
#
loop_
_entity.id
_entity.type
_entity.pdbx_description
1 polymer ?
#
loop_
_entity_poly.entity_id
_entity_poly.type
_entity_poly.pdbx_seq_one_letter_code
_entity_poly.pdbx_strand_id
1 'polypeptide(L)'
;MTSEPILHLPDSNKPVRFDNRCFRCECSATQGYHNTHLHLALTRGLKCHPNDNPPTVKETLLCGRYLREKNYDGYYYNKCQNLRRDLREAYDEAFKKYDVLIMPTIPKKASQFPSKNPSLSEYLEKAYELSKNTSPFDVSGHPALSINAGFSHGLPVGMMIVGKMFDEMTVLNVAYTFEQMRDNV
;
A
#
# COMPACT_ATOMS: atom_id res chain seq x y z
N MET A 1 -28.34 5.15 -35.26
CA MET A 1 -26.97 5.31 -35.78
C MET A 1 -26.40 6.59 -35.20
N THR A 2 -25.75 6.50 -34.05
CA THR A 2 -25.05 7.63 -33.41
C THR A 2 -23.58 7.24 -33.34
N SER A 3 -22.76 7.96 -34.10
CA SER A 3 -21.32 7.78 -34.24
C SER A 3 -20.58 8.06 -32.94
N GLU A 4 -19.76 7.12 -32.47
CA GLU A 4 -18.81 7.33 -31.37
C GLU A 4 -17.67 8.28 -31.79
N PRO A 5 -17.14 9.12 -30.87
CA PRO A 5 -16.00 9.98 -31.16
C PRO A 5 -14.70 9.16 -31.10
N ILE A 6 -13.98 9.10 -32.22
CA ILE A 6 -12.66 8.46 -32.31
C ILE A 6 -11.64 9.35 -31.59
N LEU A 7 -11.13 8.88 -30.45
CA LEU A 7 -9.99 9.51 -29.76
C LEU A 7 -8.71 9.17 -30.55
N HIS A 8 -8.16 10.15 -31.29
CA HIS A 8 -6.89 9.98 -31.98
C HIS A 8 -5.75 9.82 -30.96
N LEU A 9 -5.20 8.61 -30.85
CA LEU A 9 -3.96 8.34 -30.12
C LEU A 9 -2.77 8.90 -30.91
N PRO A 10 -1.82 9.61 -30.27
CA PRO A 10 -0.64 10.12 -30.95
C PRO A 10 0.28 8.97 -31.44
N ASP A 11 0.84 9.19 -32.62
CA ASP A 11 1.68 8.27 -33.41
C ASP A 11 2.82 7.63 -32.60
N SER A 12 2.81 6.29 -32.53
CA SER A 12 3.72 5.47 -31.72
C SER A 12 5.19 5.45 -32.19
N ASN A 13 5.50 6.10 -33.32
CA ASN A 13 6.83 6.09 -33.92
C ASN A 13 7.68 7.34 -33.67
N LYS A 14 7.24 8.30 -32.83
CA LYS A 14 8.10 9.43 -32.46
C LYS A 14 9.05 9.06 -31.31
N PRO A 15 10.37 9.26 -31.46
CA PRO A 15 11.31 9.04 -30.36
C PRO A 15 11.07 10.08 -29.27
N VAL A 16 10.70 9.62 -28.07
CA VAL A 16 10.56 10.47 -26.88
C VAL A 16 11.95 10.98 -26.50
N ARG A 17 12.18 12.29 -26.62
CA ARG A 17 13.39 12.93 -26.10
C ARG A 17 13.20 13.21 -24.61
N PHE A 18 14.17 12.77 -23.81
CA PHE A 18 14.18 12.99 -22.37
C PHE A 18 15.14 14.13 -22.03
N ASP A 19 14.63 15.27 -21.55
CA ASP A 19 15.43 16.24 -20.82
C ASP A 19 15.42 15.84 -19.34
N ASN A 20 16.59 15.49 -18.81
CA ASN A 20 16.79 15.07 -17.41
C ASN A 20 16.45 16.16 -16.38
N ARG A 21 16.03 17.36 -16.80
CA ARG A 21 15.72 18.48 -15.91
C ARG A 21 14.23 18.70 -15.65
N CYS A 22 13.33 17.95 -16.28
CA CYS A 22 11.90 18.09 -16.02
C CYS A 22 11.18 16.75 -16.17
N PHE A 23 10.59 16.25 -15.07
CA PHE A 23 9.64 15.13 -15.07
C PHE A 23 8.29 15.53 -15.72
N ARG A 24 8.32 16.22 -16.86
CA ARG A 24 7.17 16.48 -17.70
C ARG A 24 7.20 15.47 -18.84
N CYS A 25 6.21 14.59 -18.86
CA CYS A 25 5.93 13.81 -20.06
C CYS A 25 5.44 14.80 -21.13
N GLU A 26 6.16 14.93 -22.25
CA GLU A 26 5.77 15.82 -23.36
C GLU A 26 4.42 15.43 -23.99
N CYS A 27 3.85 14.27 -23.64
CA CYS A 27 2.61 13.73 -24.19
C CYS A 27 1.34 14.08 -23.38
N SER A 28 1.45 14.67 -22.17
CA SER A 28 0.28 15.08 -21.38
C SER A 28 0.52 16.41 -20.66
N ALA A 29 -0.46 17.31 -20.73
CA ALA A 29 -0.43 18.59 -20.02
C ALA A 29 -0.37 18.44 -18.47
N THR A 30 -0.58 17.24 -17.95
CA THR A 30 -0.51 16.90 -16.53
C THR A 30 0.90 16.47 -16.11
N GLN A 31 1.39 17.06 -15.02
CA GLN A 31 2.56 16.55 -14.33
C GLN A 31 2.18 15.19 -13.70
N GLY A 32 2.71 14.11 -14.26
CA GLY A 32 2.45 12.77 -13.75
C GLY A 32 3.05 12.59 -12.37
N TYR A 33 2.25 12.16 -11.39
CA TYR A 33 2.72 11.84 -10.03
C TYR A 33 3.50 10.52 -9.95
N HIS A 34 3.47 9.69 -11.00
CA HIS A 34 4.12 8.38 -11.02
C HIS A 34 5.47 8.41 -11.73
N ASN A 35 6.50 7.86 -11.08
CA ASN A 35 7.81 7.68 -11.69
C ASN A 35 7.81 6.49 -12.66
N THR A 36 7.58 6.77 -13.93
CA THR A 36 7.48 5.77 -15.01
C THR A 36 8.79 5.01 -15.24
N HIS A 37 9.95 5.66 -15.05
CA HIS A 37 11.26 5.04 -15.19
C HIS A 37 11.54 4.03 -14.08
N LEU A 38 11.21 4.38 -12.83
CA LEU A 38 11.30 3.46 -11.70
C LEU A 38 10.41 2.24 -11.93
N HIS A 39 9.17 2.44 -12.38
CA HIS A 39 8.26 1.35 -12.68
C HIS A 39 8.79 0.43 -13.78
N LEU A 40 9.36 0.99 -14.85
CA LEU A 40 9.95 0.22 -15.94
C LEU A 40 11.19 -0.56 -15.48
N ALA A 41 12.06 0.07 -14.68
CA ALA A 41 13.25 -0.57 -14.12
C ALA A 41 12.88 -1.74 -13.20
N LEU A 42 11.91 -1.55 -12.29
CA LEU A 42 11.39 -2.60 -11.41
C LEU A 42 10.81 -3.77 -12.21
N THR A 43 9.99 -3.48 -13.22
CA THR A 43 9.38 -4.51 -14.08
C THR A 43 10.43 -5.31 -14.84
N ARG A 44 11.50 -4.66 -15.32
CA ARG A 44 12.63 -5.36 -15.96
C ARG A 44 13.34 -6.26 -14.94
N GLY A 45 13.67 -5.74 -13.76
CA GLY A 45 14.33 -6.50 -12.70
C GLY A 45 13.57 -7.77 -12.30
N LEU A 46 12.26 -7.64 -12.07
CA LEU A 46 11.39 -8.79 -11.72
C LEU A 46 11.32 -9.85 -12.83
N LYS A 47 11.56 -9.48 -14.09
CA LYS A 47 11.56 -10.39 -15.24
C LYS A 47 12.91 -11.03 -15.53
N CYS A 48 14.03 -10.39 -15.17
CA CYS A 48 15.37 -10.93 -15.45
C CYS A 48 15.68 -12.17 -14.62
N HIS A 49 15.26 -12.18 -13.34
CA HIS A 49 15.53 -13.28 -12.41
C HIS A 49 14.25 -13.70 -11.65
N PRO A 50 13.21 -14.18 -12.36
CA PRO A 50 11.91 -14.44 -11.75
C PRO A 50 11.95 -15.58 -10.72
N ASN A 51 12.91 -16.50 -10.86
CA ASN A 51 13.10 -17.62 -9.95
C ASN A 51 13.68 -17.21 -8.60
N ASP A 52 14.34 -16.06 -8.52
CA ASP A 52 14.97 -15.57 -7.28
C ASP A 52 13.96 -14.85 -6.38
N ASN A 53 12.77 -14.54 -6.90
CA ASN A 53 11.72 -13.90 -6.13
C ASN A 53 11.22 -14.81 -4.99
N PRO A 54 10.91 -14.24 -3.81
CA PRO A 54 10.23 -14.94 -2.74
C PRO A 54 8.87 -15.52 -3.20
N PRO A 55 8.39 -16.61 -2.56
CA PRO A 55 7.10 -17.20 -2.90
C PRO A 55 5.92 -16.21 -2.86
N THR A 56 5.91 -15.26 -1.93
CA THR A 56 4.88 -14.20 -1.83
C THR A 56 4.85 -13.31 -3.06
N VAL A 57 6.00 -12.89 -3.57
CA VAL A 57 6.09 -12.05 -4.78
C VAL A 57 5.62 -12.84 -6.00
N LYS A 58 6.01 -14.10 -6.13
CA LYS A 58 5.57 -14.98 -7.21
C LYS A 58 4.06 -15.19 -7.18
N GLU A 59 3.50 -15.47 -6.01
CA GLU A 59 2.05 -15.61 -5.80
C GLU A 59 1.32 -14.35 -6.26
N THR A 60 1.75 -13.17 -5.80
CA THR A 60 1.09 -11.91 -6.13
C THR A 60 1.19 -11.57 -7.62
N LEU A 61 2.34 -11.82 -8.26
CA LEU A 61 2.51 -11.62 -9.71
C LEU A 61 1.64 -12.58 -10.53
N LEU A 62 1.55 -13.85 -10.13
CA LEU A 62 0.72 -14.86 -10.80
C LEU A 62 -0.77 -14.55 -10.64
N CYS A 63 -1.22 -14.22 -9.43
CA CYS A 63 -2.59 -13.79 -9.14
C CYS A 63 -2.94 -12.52 -9.94
N GLY A 64 -2.05 -11.52 -9.94
CA GLY A 64 -2.25 -10.28 -10.72
C GLY A 64 -2.35 -10.54 -12.22
N ARG A 65 -1.50 -11.40 -12.79
CA ARG A 65 -1.56 -11.78 -14.20
C ARG A 65 -2.82 -12.57 -14.52
N TYR A 66 -3.22 -13.50 -13.66
CA TYR A 66 -4.47 -14.27 -13.81
C TYR A 66 -5.69 -13.35 -13.84
N LEU A 67 -5.80 -12.43 -12.88
CA LEU A 67 -6.89 -11.45 -12.80
C LEU A 67 -6.91 -10.47 -13.98
N ARG A 68 -5.79 -10.30 -14.69
CA ARG A 68 -5.71 -9.42 -15.87
C ARG A 68 -5.97 -10.15 -17.18
N GLU A 69 -5.51 -11.39 -17.32
CA GLU A 69 -5.47 -12.09 -18.62
C GLU A 69 -6.53 -13.17 -18.79
N LYS A 70 -7.13 -13.68 -17.69
CA LYS A 70 -8.11 -14.77 -17.72
C LYS A 70 -9.53 -14.26 -17.48
N ASN A 71 -10.02 -13.38 -18.36
CA ASN A 71 -11.43 -12.96 -18.49
C ASN A 71 -11.99 -11.98 -17.44
N TYR A 72 -11.15 -11.39 -16.60
CA TYR A 72 -11.63 -10.34 -15.70
C TYR A 72 -11.25 -8.94 -16.16
N ASP A 73 -10.29 -8.77 -17.08
CA ASP A 73 -9.95 -7.50 -17.74
C ASP A 73 -9.88 -6.28 -16.79
N GLY A 74 -9.38 -6.49 -15.57
CA GLY A 74 -9.29 -5.45 -14.54
C GLY A 74 -10.59 -5.15 -13.78
N TYR A 75 -11.68 -5.88 -14.02
CA TYR A 75 -12.97 -5.77 -13.33
C TYR A 75 -12.83 -5.72 -11.80
N TYR A 76 -12.12 -6.69 -11.21
CA TYR A 76 -11.94 -6.71 -9.75
C TYR A 76 -11.09 -5.56 -9.25
N TYR A 77 -10.06 -5.15 -10.01
CA TYR A 77 -9.28 -3.98 -9.66
C TYR A 77 -10.16 -2.73 -9.64
N ASN A 78 -10.98 -2.52 -10.67
CA ASN A 78 -11.92 -1.40 -10.74
C ASN A 78 -12.96 -1.44 -9.61
N LYS A 79 -13.47 -2.63 -9.28
CA LYS A 79 -14.37 -2.83 -8.13
C LYS A 79 -13.68 -2.40 -6.82
N CYS A 80 -12.44 -2.81 -6.58
CA CYS A 80 -11.67 -2.38 -5.42
C CYS A 80 -11.42 -0.87 -5.40
N GLN A 81 -11.12 -0.25 -6.55
CA GLN A 81 -10.92 1.20 -6.65
C GLN A 81 -12.21 1.99 -6.35
N ASN A 82 -13.38 1.42 -6.64
CA ASN A 82 -14.65 2.01 -6.25
C ASN A 82 -14.88 1.88 -4.74
N LEU A 83 -14.72 0.66 -4.18
CA LEU A 83 -14.88 0.39 -2.75
C LEU A 83 -13.86 1.14 -1.86
N ARG A 84 -12.70 1.50 -2.42
CA ARG A 84 -11.71 2.36 -1.74
C ARG A 84 -12.31 3.68 -1.26
N ARG A 85 -13.28 4.23 -1.99
CA ARG A 85 -13.96 5.50 -1.61
C ARG A 85 -14.81 5.28 -0.37
N ASP A 86 -15.63 4.23 -0.38
CA ASP A 86 -16.47 3.84 0.76
C ASP A 86 -15.62 3.59 2.02
N LEU A 87 -14.47 2.93 1.87
CA LEU A 87 -13.54 2.72 2.98
C LEU A 87 -13.00 4.04 3.55
N ARG A 88 -12.62 4.98 2.68
CA ARG A 88 -12.14 6.29 3.09
C ARG A 88 -13.23 7.08 3.81
N GLU A 89 -14.42 7.14 3.24
CA GLU A 89 -15.59 7.80 3.83
C GLU A 89 -15.92 7.23 5.21
N ALA A 90 -15.86 5.91 5.39
CA ALA A 90 -16.11 5.29 6.69
C ALA A 90 -15.13 5.76 7.79
N TYR A 91 -13.85 5.97 7.46
CA TYR A 91 -12.89 6.55 8.39
C TYR A 91 -13.12 8.05 8.60
N ASP A 92 -13.39 8.81 7.54
CA ASP A 92 -13.71 10.24 7.62
C ASP A 92 -14.93 10.50 8.52
N GLU A 93 -15.96 9.65 8.46
CA GLU A 93 -17.12 9.71 9.36
C GLU A 93 -16.73 9.48 10.83
N ALA A 94 -15.80 8.55 11.11
CA ALA A 94 -15.30 8.34 12.47
C ALA A 94 -14.54 9.58 12.97
N PHE A 95 -13.78 10.23 12.09
CA PHE A 95 -13.02 11.45 12.40
C PHE A 95 -13.88 12.71 12.61
N LYS A 96 -15.19 12.66 12.32
CA LYS A 96 -16.13 13.69 12.76
C LYS A 96 -16.36 13.68 14.26
N LYS A 97 -16.13 12.53 14.92
CA LYS A 97 -16.37 12.34 16.35
C LYS A 97 -15.08 12.25 17.16
N TYR A 98 -13.99 11.79 16.55
CA TYR A 98 -12.72 11.55 17.21
C TYR A 98 -11.58 12.25 16.46
N ASP A 99 -10.58 12.76 17.19
CA ASP A 99 -9.42 13.40 16.57
C ASP A 99 -8.42 12.37 16.01
N VAL A 100 -8.29 11.23 16.70
CA VAL A 100 -7.46 10.09 16.27
C VAL A 100 -8.18 8.78 16.55
N LEU A 101 -7.83 7.75 15.80
CA LEU A 101 -8.23 6.36 16.06
C LEU A 101 -7.02 5.59 16.59
N ILE A 102 -7.23 4.76 17.61
CA ILE A 102 -6.19 3.98 18.25
C ILE A 102 -6.54 2.49 18.18
N MET A 103 -5.58 1.66 17.78
CA MET A 103 -5.70 0.21 17.77
C MET A 103 -4.33 -0.47 17.88
N PRO A 104 -4.24 -1.77 18.22
CA PRO A 104 -2.98 -2.49 18.12
C PRO A 104 -2.45 -2.47 16.67
N THR A 105 -1.17 -2.16 16.47
CA THR A 105 -0.56 -2.19 15.12
C THR A 105 -0.60 -3.62 14.56
N ILE A 106 -0.21 -4.58 15.39
CA ILE A 106 -0.20 -6.00 15.08
C ILE A 106 -0.98 -6.72 16.18
N PRO A 107 -1.95 -7.59 15.87
CA PRO A 107 -2.82 -8.24 16.86
C PRO A 107 -2.13 -9.37 17.64
N LYS A 108 -0.81 -9.52 17.52
CA LYS A 108 -0.01 -10.55 18.19
C LYS A 108 1.44 -10.11 18.36
N LYS A 109 2.15 -10.76 19.26
CA LYS A 109 3.59 -10.59 19.47
C LYS A 109 4.39 -11.23 18.33
N ALA A 110 5.67 -10.87 18.23
CA ALA A 110 6.60 -11.51 17.30
C ALA A 110 6.56 -13.03 17.46
N SER A 111 6.24 -13.74 16.37
CA SER A 111 6.28 -15.19 16.35
C SER A 111 7.69 -15.70 16.07
N GLN A 112 7.95 -16.95 16.44
CA GLN A 112 9.16 -17.64 16.04
C GLN A 112 9.29 -17.70 14.52
N PHE A 113 10.53 -17.77 14.04
CA PHE A 113 10.81 -18.04 12.64
C PHE A 113 10.15 -19.36 12.21
N PRO A 114 9.73 -19.47 10.93
CA PRO A 114 9.22 -20.72 10.41
C PRO A 114 10.29 -21.82 10.49
N SER A 115 9.86 -23.08 10.37
CA SER A 115 10.78 -24.21 10.22
C SER A 115 11.68 -24.01 8.99
N LYS A 116 12.81 -24.70 8.93
CA LYS A 116 13.80 -24.53 7.83
C LYS A 116 13.20 -24.76 6.44
N ASN A 117 12.20 -25.63 6.34
CA ASN A 117 11.50 -25.99 5.11
C ASN A 117 9.97 -25.99 5.36
N PRO A 118 9.32 -24.82 5.45
CA PRO A 118 7.89 -24.77 5.64
C PRO A 118 7.19 -25.17 4.34
N SER A 119 5.96 -25.66 4.45
CA SER A 119 5.09 -25.76 3.28
C SER A 119 4.81 -24.37 2.69
N LEU A 120 4.42 -24.30 1.41
CA LEU A 120 4.07 -23.03 0.78
C LEU A 120 2.93 -22.33 1.53
N SER A 121 1.91 -23.07 1.99
CA SER A 121 0.79 -22.50 2.75
C SER A 121 1.26 -21.84 4.04
N GLU A 122 2.07 -22.56 4.84
CA GLU A 122 2.62 -22.03 6.09
C GLU A 122 3.48 -20.78 5.85
N TYR A 123 4.28 -20.75 4.78
CA TYR A 123 5.07 -19.57 4.42
C TYR A 123 4.19 -18.36 4.11
N LEU A 124 3.15 -18.54 3.28
CA LEU A 124 2.25 -17.46 2.87
C LEU A 124 1.39 -16.97 4.04
N GLU A 125 0.84 -17.88 4.86
CA GLU A 125 0.07 -17.53 6.05
C GLU A 125 0.91 -16.69 7.02
N LYS A 126 2.15 -17.12 7.29
CA LYS A 126 3.10 -16.35 8.12
C LYS A 126 3.48 -15.00 7.54
N ALA A 127 3.52 -14.86 6.21
CA ALA A 127 3.85 -13.59 5.57
C ALA A 127 2.70 -12.59 5.62
N TYR A 128 1.45 -13.02 5.45
CA TYR A 128 0.30 -12.11 5.33
C TYR A 128 -0.43 -11.81 6.65
N GLU A 129 -0.23 -12.62 7.69
CA GLU A 129 -0.96 -12.52 8.96
C GLU A 129 -0.87 -11.16 9.69
N LEU A 130 0.16 -10.35 9.40
CA LEU A 130 0.46 -9.12 10.14
C LEU A 130 -0.27 -7.87 9.60
N SER A 131 -0.89 -7.94 8.42
CA SER A 131 -1.31 -6.74 7.69
C SER A 131 -2.78 -6.31 7.91
N LYS A 132 -3.51 -6.97 8.83
CA LYS A 132 -4.97 -6.78 8.98
C LYS A 132 -5.35 -5.36 9.39
N ASN A 133 -4.63 -4.79 10.36
CA ASN A 133 -4.91 -3.44 10.83
C ASN A 133 -4.17 -2.39 9.99
N THR A 134 -3.01 -2.70 9.42
CA THR A 134 -2.17 -1.71 8.71
C THR A 134 -2.64 -1.46 7.27
N SER A 135 -2.95 -2.51 6.51
CA SER A 135 -3.29 -2.39 5.08
C SER A 135 -4.51 -1.51 4.75
N PRO A 136 -5.56 -1.38 5.60
CA PRO A 136 -6.64 -0.43 5.34
C PRO A 136 -6.15 1.02 5.24
N PHE A 137 -5.05 1.39 5.90
CA PHE A 137 -4.51 2.75 5.90
C PHE A 137 -3.64 3.03 4.67
N ASP A 138 -2.98 2.02 4.09
CA ASP A 138 -2.35 2.14 2.76
C ASP A 138 -3.40 2.41 1.66
N VAL A 139 -4.54 1.73 1.74
CA VAL A 139 -5.63 1.87 0.77
C VAL A 139 -6.38 3.18 0.97
N SER A 140 -6.82 3.46 2.20
CA SER A 140 -7.57 4.69 2.50
C SER A 140 -6.69 5.93 2.35
N GLY A 141 -5.39 5.84 2.66
CA GLY A 141 -4.38 6.90 2.56
C GLY A 141 -4.25 7.78 3.80
N HIS A 142 -4.92 7.43 4.91
CA HIS A 142 -4.82 8.16 6.17
C HIS A 142 -3.43 7.98 6.79
N PRO A 143 -2.88 9.01 7.47
CA PRO A 143 -1.63 8.87 8.19
C PRO A 143 -1.82 7.92 9.39
N ALA A 144 -0.96 6.91 9.47
CA ALA A 144 -0.95 5.94 10.56
C ALA A 144 0.48 5.78 11.10
N LEU A 145 0.64 5.97 12.41
CA LEU A 145 1.92 5.87 13.11
C LEU A 145 1.87 4.71 14.11
N SER A 146 2.89 3.86 14.13
CA SER A 146 3.05 2.83 15.15
C SER A 146 4.09 3.26 16.18
N ILE A 147 3.72 3.21 17.46
CA ILE A 147 4.60 3.49 18.60
C ILE A 147 4.65 2.30 19.56
N ASN A 148 5.78 2.10 20.24
CA ASN A 148 5.92 1.06 21.26
C ASN A 148 5.03 1.38 22.48
N ALA A 149 4.03 0.55 22.72
CA ALA A 149 3.08 0.67 23.83
C ALA A 149 3.51 -0.07 25.10
N GLY A 150 4.65 -0.75 25.07
CA GLY A 150 5.21 -1.50 26.19
C GLY A 150 5.63 -2.92 25.80
N PHE A 151 5.88 -3.73 26.82
CA PHE A 151 6.38 -5.09 26.67
C PHE A 151 5.40 -6.10 27.26
N SER A 152 5.17 -7.20 26.56
CA SER A 152 4.42 -8.35 27.06
C SER A 152 5.27 -9.60 26.91
N HIS A 153 5.63 -10.21 28.04
CA HIS A 153 6.53 -11.36 28.09
C HIS A 153 7.88 -11.08 27.40
N GLY A 154 8.45 -9.89 27.64
CA GLY A 154 9.74 -9.47 27.07
C GLY A 154 9.71 -9.08 25.59
N LEU A 155 8.56 -9.10 24.93
CA LEU A 155 8.42 -8.72 23.51
C LEU A 155 7.66 -7.38 23.39
N PRO A 156 8.07 -6.49 22.46
CA PRO A 156 7.41 -5.21 22.27
C PRO A 156 6.01 -5.37 21.69
N VAL A 157 5.10 -4.48 22.09
CA VAL A 157 3.72 -4.39 21.59
C VAL A 157 3.52 -3.01 20.97
N GLY A 158 3.01 -2.95 19.74
CA GLY A 158 2.77 -1.70 19.01
C GLY A 158 1.35 -1.17 19.18
N MET A 159 1.22 0.12 19.45
CA MET A 159 -0.02 0.88 19.33
C MET A 159 0.05 1.73 18.07
N MET A 160 -0.99 1.63 17.25
CA MET A 160 -1.15 2.42 16.04
C MET A 160 -2.10 3.58 16.31
N ILE A 161 -1.66 4.78 15.93
CA ILE A 161 -2.41 6.04 16.00
C ILE A 161 -2.68 6.47 14.57
N VAL A 162 -3.95 6.65 14.22
CA VAL A 162 -4.40 7.03 12.88
C VAL A 162 -5.07 8.38 12.94
N GLY A 163 -4.71 9.28 12.04
CA GLY A 163 -5.25 10.64 11.96
C GLY A 163 -6.02 10.91 10.67
N LYS A 164 -6.55 12.13 10.58
CA LYS A 164 -7.20 12.67 9.39
C LYS A 164 -6.20 12.82 8.25
N MET A 165 -6.72 12.82 7.02
CA MET A 165 -5.91 13.11 5.84
C MET A 165 -5.11 14.41 6.00
N PHE A 166 -3.79 14.32 5.79
CA PHE A 166 -2.83 15.44 5.88
C PHE A 166 -2.73 16.09 7.28
N ASP A 167 -3.14 15.37 8.33
CA ASP A 167 -3.02 15.81 9.72
C ASP A 167 -1.98 14.98 10.49
N GLU A 168 -0.80 14.82 9.91
CA GLU A 168 0.32 14.11 10.51
C GLU A 168 0.78 14.76 11.82
N MET A 169 0.62 16.08 11.94
CA MET A 169 0.99 16.82 13.15
C MET A 169 0.19 16.36 14.37
N THR A 170 -1.12 16.16 14.24
CA THR A 170 -1.95 15.64 15.34
C THR A 170 -1.50 14.23 15.75
N VAL A 171 -1.24 13.37 14.76
CA VAL A 171 -0.74 12.00 15.01
C VAL A 171 0.59 12.01 15.76
N LEU A 172 1.54 12.84 15.32
CA LEU A 172 2.86 12.98 15.95
C LEU A 172 2.76 13.55 17.37
N ASN A 173 1.89 14.54 17.60
CA ASN A 173 1.68 15.12 18.93
C ASN A 173 1.09 14.12 19.93
N VAL A 174 0.12 13.32 19.50
CA VAL A 174 -0.45 12.23 20.32
C VAL A 174 0.62 11.19 20.64
N ALA A 175 1.41 10.78 19.64
CA ALA A 175 2.50 9.83 19.82
C ALA A 175 3.56 10.34 20.82
N TYR A 176 3.96 11.60 20.68
CA TYR A 176 4.91 12.25 21.58
C TYR A 176 4.38 12.32 23.01
N THR A 177 3.12 12.71 23.18
CA THR A 177 2.48 12.78 24.51
C THR A 177 2.39 11.41 25.15
N PHE A 178 2.04 10.38 24.38
CA PHE A 178 2.01 9.00 24.86
C PHE A 178 3.40 8.52 25.29
N GLU A 179 4.44 8.82 24.52
CA GLU A 179 5.81 8.48 24.89
C GLU A 179 6.25 9.13 26.19
N GLN A 180 5.98 10.43 26.34
CA GLN A 180 6.24 11.15 27.60
C GLN A 180 5.50 10.54 28.78
N MET A 181 4.23 10.13 28.62
CA MET A 181 3.49 9.48 29.70
C MET A 181 4.02 8.09 30.03
N ARG A 182 4.47 7.32 29.03
CA ARG A 182 5.03 5.98 29.22
C ARG A 182 6.37 6.02 29.96
N ASP A 183 7.23 6.96 29.61
CA ASP A 183 8.62 7.01 30.10
C ASP A 183 8.75 7.76 31.44
N ASN A 184 7.75 8.57 31.81
CA ASN A 184 7.69 9.27 33.10
C ASN A 184 7.02 8.44 34.23
N VAL A 185 6.71 7.17 33.99
CA VAL A 185 6.13 6.21 34.96
C VAL A 185 7.13 5.09 35.21
#